data_AF-A0A354CPL1-F1
#
_entry.id   AF-A0A354CPL1-F1
#
_cell.length_a   1.000
_cell.length_b   1.000
_cell.length_c   1.000
_cell.angle_alpha   90.00
_cell.angle_beta   90.00
_cell.angle_gamma   90.00
#
_symmetry.space_group_name_H-M   'P 1'
#
loop_
_entity.id
_entity.type
_entity.pdbx_description
1 polymer ?
#
loop_
_entity_poly.entity_id
_entity_poly.type
_entity_poly.pdbx_seq_one_letter_code
_entity_poly.pdbx_strand_id
1 'polypeptide(L)'
;ANKINVIKDAISLNKPDRNDVLDVLAKVGGFDIAGMAGLFIGGAYYKVPVIIDGIISSAAALAAVQLAPLCRDYMIASHVSAEPAAQAVMEKLELKPLLNIGMALGEGTGAVSIMPIIDMALAMYYDMPTFAEFGMQEYKKL
;
A
#
# COMPACT_ATOMS: atom_id res chain seq x y z
N ALA A 1 19.24 11.57 -16.03
CA ALA A 1 20.27 12.36 -15.30
C ALA A 1 19.64 13.48 -14.46
N ASN A 2 18.88 14.41 -15.04
CA ASN A 2 18.36 15.58 -14.32
C ASN A 2 17.50 15.25 -13.07
N LYS A 3 16.52 14.33 -13.18
CA LYS A 3 15.68 13.89 -12.04
C LYS A 3 16.50 13.44 -10.83
N ILE A 4 17.57 12.68 -11.07
CA ILE A 4 18.46 12.19 -10.01
C ILE A 4 19.20 13.34 -9.33
N ASN A 5 19.68 14.31 -10.11
CA ASN A 5 20.39 15.47 -9.57
C ASN A 5 19.45 16.32 -8.70
N VAL A 6 18.23 16.61 -9.18
CA VAL A 6 17.23 17.35 -8.40
C VAL A 6 16.93 16.67 -7.06
N ILE A 7 16.79 15.34 -7.05
CA ILE A 7 16.58 14.58 -5.79
C ILE A 7 17.79 14.71 -4.86
N LYS A 8 19.01 14.57 -5.38
CA LYS A 8 20.24 14.71 -4.60
C LYS A 8 20.39 16.12 -4.03
N ASP A 9 20.12 17.14 -4.84
CA ASP A 9 20.22 18.54 -4.45
C ASP A 9 19.20 18.88 -3.36
N ALA A 10 17.95 18.42 -3.50
CA ALA A 10 16.92 18.59 -2.48
C ALA A 10 17.30 17.95 -1.14
N ILE A 11 17.86 16.74 -1.15
CA ILE A 11 18.34 16.06 0.07
C ILE A 11 19.53 16.81 0.68
N SER A 12 20.51 17.22 -0.14
CA SER A 12 21.71 17.93 0.33
C SER A 12 21.38 19.30 0.92
N LEU A 13 20.47 20.03 0.30
CA LEU A 13 20.02 21.36 0.73
C LEU A 13 19.24 21.29 2.04
N ASN A 14 18.26 20.39 2.13
CA ASN A 14 17.33 20.36 3.26
C ASN A 14 17.82 19.51 4.43
N LYS A 15 18.73 18.56 4.19
CA LYS A 15 19.28 17.63 5.20
C LYS A 15 18.17 17.00 6.06
N PRO A 16 17.25 16.23 5.46
CA PRO A 16 16.20 15.57 6.22
C PRO A 16 16.79 14.51 7.15
N ASP A 17 16.36 14.48 8.42
CA ASP A 17 16.71 13.43 9.36
C ASP A 17 15.88 12.18 9.04
N ARG A 18 16.56 11.13 8.58
CA ARG A 18 15.92 9.85 8.23
C ARG A 18 15.21 9.16 9.39
N ASN A 19 15.48 9.56 10.64
CA ASN A 19 14.82 9.01 11.83
C ASN A 19 13.62 9.84 12.28
N ASP A 20 13.39 11.01 11.67
CA ASP A 20 12.22 11.85 11.88
C ASP A 20 11.40 11.92 10.59
N VAL A 21 10.36 11.11 10.52
CA VAL A 21 9.49 11.02 9.33
C VAL A 21 8.79 12.36 9.04
N LEU A 22 8.44 13.13 10.06
CA LEU A 22 7.80 14.43 9.88
C LEU A 22 8.78 15.42 9.27
N ASP A 23 10.04 15.41 9.70
CA ASP A 23 11.12 16.20 9.10
C ASP A 23 11.34 15.83 7.62
N VAL A 24 11.38 14.53 7.30
CA VAL A 24 11.48 14.05 5.91
C VAL A 24 10.30 14.55 5.07
N LEU A 25 9.07 14.36 5.54
CA LEU A 25 7.87 14.79 4.81
C LEU A 25 7.83 16.31 4.61
N ALA A 26 8.21 17.08 5.63
CA ALA A 26 8.21 18.54 5.57
C ALA A 26 9.26 19.10 4.61
N LYS A 27 10.42 18.45 4.49
CA LYS A 27 11.56 18.94 3.70
C LYS A 27 11.57 18.46 2.25
N VAL A 28 11.23 17.19 2.01
CA VAL A 28 11.39 16.54 0.70
C VAL A 28 10.20 15.64 0.33
N GLY A 29 9.09 15.75 1.05
CA GLY A 29 7.82 15.12 0.70
C GLY A 29 6.93 16.02 -0.15
N GLY A 30 5.63 15.92 0.08
CA GLY A 30 4.59 16.72 -0.56
C GLY A 30 3.31 16.70 0.28
N PHE A 31 2.42 17.68 0.08
CA PHE A 31 1.14 17.74 0.81
C PHE A 31 0.25 16.54 0.54
N ASP A 32 0.30 16.01 -0.68
CA ASP A 32 -0.36 14.78 -1.11
C ASP A 32 0.15 13.55 -0.34
N ILE A 33 1.46 13.37 -0.24
CA ILE A 33 2.09 12.27 0.50
C ILE A 33 1.77 12.39 1.98
N ALA A 34 1.88 13.58 2.56
CA ALA A 34 1.56 13.81 3.97
C ALA A 34 0.07 13.56 4.27
N GLY A 35 -0.83 14.02 3.38
CA GLY A 35 -2.26 13.77 3.48
C GLY A 35 -2.60 12.28 3.41
N MET A 36 -1.99 11.55 2.47
CA MET A 36 -2.17 10.10 2.35
C MET A 36 -1.55 9.33 3.54
N ALA A 37 -0.43 9.79 4.11
CA ALA A 37 0.12 9.17 5.31
C ALA A 37 -0.90 9.27 6.47
N GLY A 38 -1.55 10.43 6.62
CA GLY A 38 -2.66 10.63 7.54
C GLY A 38 -3.86 9.72 7.23
N LEU A 39 -4.21 9.53 5.96
CA LEU A 39 -5.28 8.61 5.52
C LEU A 39 -5.01 7.18 5.98
N PHE A 40 -3.79 6.67 5.81
CA PHE A 40 -3.42 5.31 6.22
C PHE A 40 -3.47 5.12 7.75
N ILE A 41 -2.94 6.09 8.50
CA ILE A 41 -3.01 6.08 9.97
C ILE A 41 -4.47 6.14 10.42
N GLY A 42 -5.27 7.02 9.80
CA GLY A 42 -6.69 7.16 10.07
C GLY A 42 -7.47 5.88 9.76
N GLY A 43 -7.21 5.23 8.63
CA GLY A 43 -7.80 3.95 8.27
C GLY A 43 -7.58 2.90 9.37
N ALA A 44 -6.34 2.77 9.86
CA ALA A 44 -6.05 1.89 10.98
C ALA A 44 -6.76 2.28 12.28
N TYR A 45 -6.79 3.58 12.61
CA TYR A 45 -7.49 4.09 13.79
C TYR A 45 -8.99 3.74 13.77
N TYR A 46 -9.63 3.89 12.61
CA TYR A 46 -11.05 3.58 12.41
C TYR A 46 -11.34 2.12 12.05
N LYS A 47 -10.30 1.27 11.99
CA LYS A 47 -10.38 -0.13 11.57
C LYS A 47 -10.97 -0.33 10.16
N VAL A 48 -10.65 0.59 9.26
CA VAL A 48 -11.03 0.57 7.85
C VAL A 48 -9.80 0.25 7.01
N PRO A 49 -9.80 -0.87 6.26
CA PRO A 49 -8.71 -1.18 5.35
C PRO A 49 -8.53 -0.08 4.28
N VAL A 50 -7.27 0.27 3.99
CA VAL A 50 -6.92 1.26 2.97
C VAL A 50 -6.08 0.57 1.89
N ILE A 51 -6.49 0.76 0.64
CA ILE A 51 -5.82 0.14 -0.51
C ILE A 51 -4.71 1.07 -1.00
N ILE A 52 -3.49 0.56 -1.09
CA ILE A 52 -2.33 1.24 -1.67
C ILE A 52 -2.44 1.16 -3.19
N ASP A 53 -2.24 2.30 -3.87
CA ASP A 53 -2.24 2.40 -5.34
C ASP A 53 -0.83 2.23 -5.93
N GLY A 54 -0.26 3.28 -6.53
CA GLY A 54 1.09 3.28 -7.12
C GLY A 54 2.18 3.82 -6.20
N ILE A 55 3.28 4.33 -6.78
CA ILE A 55 4.47 4.71 -6.01
C ILE A 55 4.21 5.81 -4.97
N ILE A 56 3.38 6.81 -5.29
CA ILE A 56 3.14 7.97 -4.42
C ILE A 56 2.36 7.51 -3.18
N SER A 57 1.32 6.72 -3.38
CA SER A 57 0.55 6.09 -2.31
C SER A 57 1.42 5.13 -1.48
N SER A 58 2.32 4.38 -2.13
CA SER A 58 3.25 3.47 -1.45
C SER A 58 4.28 4.21 -0.58
N ALA A 59 4.78 5.36 -1.04
CA ALA A 59 5.67 6.22 -0.27
C ALA A 59 4.95 6.81 0.96
N ALA A 60 3.69 7.22 0.80
CA ALA A 60 2.86 7.68 1.90
C ALA A 60 2.57 6.56 2.91
N ALA A 61 2.30 5.35 2.44
CA ALA A 61 2.13 4.17 3.29
C ALA A 61 3.41 3.88 4.09
N LEU A 62 4.59 3.97 3.47
CA LEU A 62 5.87 3.79 4.17
C LEU A 62 6.09 4.85 5.25
N ALA A 63 5.76 6.12 4.98
CA ALA A 63 5.80 7.17 5.99
C ALA A 63 4.82 6.89 7.13
N ALA A 64 3.60 6.46 6.83
CA ALA A 64 2.58 6.09 7.82
C ALA A 64 3.05 4.93 8.72
N VAL A 65 3.63 3.87 8.15
CA VAL A 65 4.16 2.73 8.93
C VAL A 65 5.32 3.16 9.83
N GLN A 66 6.20 4.06 9.37
CA GLN A 66 7.29 4.54 10.24
C GLN A 66 6.78 5.42 11.40
N LEU A 67 5.68 6.16 11.21
CA LEU A 67 5.03 6.94 12.28
C LEU A 67 4.19 6.08 13.23
N ALA A 68 3.46 5.12 12.69
CA ALA A 68 2.52 4.26 13.41
C ALA A 68 2.55 2.83 12.84
N PRO A 69 3.47 1.96 13.32
CA PRO A 69 3.73 0.65 12.70
C PRO A 69 2.51 -0.26 12.53
N LEU A 70 1.57 -0.20 13.47
CA LEU A 70 0.34 -1.00 13.45
C LEU A 70 -0.61 -0.63 12.31
N CYS A 71 -0.44 0.52 11.64
CA CYS A 71 -1.30 0.87 10.51
C CYS A 71 -1.07 -0.04 9.30
N ARG A 72 0.08 -0.73 9.23
CA ARG A 72 0.40 -1.71 8.19
C ARG A 72 -0.66 -2.80 8.07
N ASP A 73 -1.20 -3.26 9.20
CA ASP A 73 -2.16 -4.38 9.23
C ASP A 73 -3.52 -4.04 8.60
N TYR A 74 -3.75 -2.76 8.32
CA TYR A 74 -4.93 -2.25 7.63
C TYR A 74 -4.64 -1.85 6.18
N MET A 75 -3.45 -2.15 5.64
CA MET A 75 -3.08 -1.81 4.27
C MET A 75 -3.24 -3.00 3.33
N ILE A 76 -3.81 -2.77 2.15
CA ILE A 76 -3.89 -3.76 1.06
C ILE A 76 -3.10 -3.24 -0.12
N ALA A 77 -2.06 -3.95 -0.56
CA ALA A 77 -1.28 -3.57 -1.75
C ALA A 77 -2.00 -3.99 -3.03
N SER A 78 -2.45 -3.03 -3.84
CA SER A 78 -3.19 -3.34 -5.07
C SER A 78 -2.29 -3.93 -6.16
N HIS A 79 -1.29 -3.17 -6.59
CA HIS A 79 -0.37 -3.56 -7.65
C HIS A 79 1.05 -3.10 -7.33
N VAL A 80 2.03 -3.76 -7.96
CA VAL A 80 3.38 -3.19 -8.05
C VAL A 80 3.41 -2.25 -9.26
N SER A 81 3.64 -0.95 -9.01
CA SER A 81 3.83 0.02 -10.10
C SER A 81 5.06 -0.37 -10.94
N ALA A 82 5.01 -0.11 -12.24
CA ALA A 82 6.15 -0.30 -13.14
C ALA A 82 7.31 0.68 -12.88
N GLU A 83 7.16 1.59 -11.90
CA GLU A 83 8.19 2.55 -11.55
C GLU A 83 9.36 1.92 -10.76
N PRO A 84 10.62 2.38 -10.99
CA PRO A 84 11.83 1.73 -10.46
C PRO A 84 11.93 1.54 -8.93
N ALA A 85 11.14 2.27 -8.15
CA ALA A 85 11.18 2.22 -6.68
C ALA A 85 10.04 1.39 -6.06
N ALA A 86 9.03 0.98 -6.84
CA ALA A 86 7.82 0.37 -6.30
C ALA A 86 8.11 -0.94 -5.56
N GLN A 87 8.90 -1.81 -6.19
CA GLN A 87 9.29 -3.10 -5.60
C GLN A 87 10.03 -2.93 -4.25
N ALA A 88 11.01 -2.02 -4.21
CA ALA A 88 11.78 -1.77 -2.99
C ALA A 88 10.91 -1.21 -1.85
N VAL A 89 9.91 -0.39 -2.16
CA VAL A 89 8.96 0.13 -1.16
C VAL A 89 8.06 -0.99 -0.64
N MET A 90 7.56 -1.87 -1.52
CA MET A 90 6.73 -3.02 -1.11
C MET A 90 7.50 -4.00 -0.23
N GLU A 91 8.78 -4.24 -0.52
CA GLU A 91 9.67 -5.04 0.32
C GLU A 91 9.87 -4.42 1.69
N LYS A 92 10.04 -3.09 1.78
CA LYS A 92 10.15 -2.37 3.05
C LYS A 92 8.85 -2.35 3.85
N LEU A 93 7.72 -2.34 3.17
CA LEU A 93 6.40 -2.49 3.78
C LEU A 93 6.09 -3.94 4.14
N GLU A 94 6.87 -4.91 3.66
CA GLU A 94 6.58 -6.34 3.77
C GLU A 94 5.16 -6.69 3.28
N LEU A 95 4.71 -6.02 2.22
CA LEU A 95 3.41 -6.24 1.60
C LEU A 95 3.59 -6.91 0.24
N LYS A 96 2.68 -7.83 -0.09
CA LYS A 96 2.64 -8.50 -1.38
C LYS A 96 1.51 -7.90 -2.23
N PRO A 97 1.83 -7.20 -3.33
CA PRO A 97 0.81 -6.70 -4.24
C PRO A 97 0.01 -7.82 -4.90
N LEU A 98 -1.28 -7.59 -5.12
CA LEU A 98 -2.15 -8.56 -5.78
C LEU A 98 -1.89 -8.64 -7.29
N LEU A 99 -1.52 -7.51 -7.92
CA LEU A 99 -1.33 -7.39 -9.36
C LEU A 99 0.11 -7.02 -9.73
N ASN A 100 0.62 -7.62 -10.81
CA ASN A 100 1.86 -7.23 -11.47
C ASN A 100 1.62 -7.14 -12.98
N ILE A 101 1.05 -6.02 -13.41
CA ILE A 101 0.48 -5.85 -14.76
C ILE A 101 0.99 -4.59 -15.49
N GLY A 102 2.12 -4.02 -15.03
CA GLY A 102 2.78 -2.91 -15.71
C GLY A 102 2.05 -1.55 -15.62
N MET A 103 1.19 -1.35 -14.62
CA MET A 103 0.51 -0.07 -14.39
C MET A 103 1.47 1.00 -13.85
N ALA A 104 1.28 2.24 -14.27
CA ALA A 104 2.05 3.42 -13.80
C ALA A 104 1.27 4.74 -13.92
N LEU A 105 -0.07 4.69 -13.98
CA LEU A 105 -0.91 5.88 -14.13
C LEU A 105 -1.06 6.64 -12.79
N GLY A 106 -1.31 5.91 -11.70
CA GLY A 106 -1.61 6.48 -10.40
C GLY A 106 -3.09 6.79 -10.23
N GLU A 107 -3.41 7.87 -9.51
CA GLU A 107 -4.77 8.39 -9.29
C GLU A 107 -5.74 7.41 -8.59
N GLY A 108 -5.24 6.35 -7.97
CA GLY A 108 -6.08 5.32 -7.36
C GLY A 108 -6.55 4.24 -8.34
N THR A 109 -6.07 4.25 -9.58
CA THR A 109 -6.54 3.31 -10.61
C THR A 109 -6.22 1.86 -10.28
N GLY A 110 -5.04 1.55 -9.75
CA GLY A 110 -4.71 0.22 -9.27
C GLY A 110 -5.52 -0.15 -8.03
N ALA A 111 -5.72 0.80 -7.11
CA ALA A 111 -6.54 0.58 -5.92
C ALA A 111 -7.99 0.20 -6.28
N VAL A 112 -8.64 0.90 -7.21
CA VAL A 112 -9.99 0.57 -7.67
C VAL A 112 -10.00 -0.72 -8.50
N SER A 113 -8.93 -1.03 -9.24
CA SER A 113 -8.84 -2.23 -10.08
C SER A 113 -8.93 -3.54 -9.29
N ILE A 114 -8.59 -3.54 -8.00
CA ILE A 114 -8.70 -4.74 -7.15
C ILE A 114 -10.05 -4.86 -6.42
N MET A 115 -10.95 -3.88 -6.52
CA MET A 115 -12.27 -3.95 -5.87
C MET A 115 -13.06 -5.20 -6.28
N PRO A 116 -13.12 -5.61 -7.56
CA PRO A 116 -13.79 -6.86 -7.94
C PRO A 116 -13.15 -8.12 -7.33
N ILE A 117 -11.85 -8.08 -7.02
CA ILE A 117 -11.15 -9.20 -6.35
C ILE A 117 -11.56 -9.27 -4.88
N ILE A 118 -11.73 -8.11 -4.23
CA ILE A 118 -12.24 -8.01 -2.87
C ILE A 118 -13.70 -8.51 -2.82
N ASP A 119 -14.55 -8.06 -3.74
CA ASP A 119 -15.95 -8.52 -3.84
C ASP A 119 -16.01 -10.03 -4.02
N MET A 120 -15.16 -10.60 -4.88
CA MET A 120 -15.05 -12.05 -5.07
C MET A 120 -14.65 -12.77 -3.77
N ALA A 121 -13.66 -12.25 -3.05
CA ALA A 121 -13.24 -12.83 -1.77
C ALA A 121 -14.35 -12.77 -0.71
N LEU A 122 -15.11 -11.68 -0.68
CA LEU A 122 -16.26 -11.52 0.22
C LEU A 122 -17.38 -12.50 -0.15
N ALA A 123 -17.73 -12.63 -1.44
CA ALA A 123 -18.71 -13.60 -1.89
C ALA A 123 -18.30 -15.04 -1.55
N MET A 124 -17.00 -15.36 -1.70
CA MET A 124 -16.48 -16.66 -1.26
C MET A 124 -16.57 -16.87 0.25
N TYR A 125 -16.47 -15.83 1.06
CA TYR A 125 -16.53 -15.94 2.51
C TYR A 125 -17.97 -16.04 3.04
N TYR A 126 -18.90 -15.29 2.45
CA TYR A 126 -20.28 -15.17 2.93
C TYR A 126 -21.28 -16.08 2.23
N ASP A 127 -21.07 -16.38 0.94
CA ASP A 127 -22.10 -17.02 0.10
C ASP A 127 -21.76 -18.47 -0.29
N MET A 128 -20.51 -18.90 -0.07
CA MET A 128 -20.11 -20.29 -0.33
C MET A 128 -20.71 -21.24 0.72
N PRO A 129 -21.47 -22.27 0.31
CA PRO A 129 -21.94 -23.28 1.23
C PRO A 129 -20.78 -24.13 1.76
N THR A 130 -20.93 -24.57 3.00
CA THR A 130 -20.05 -25.54 3.65
C THR A 130 -20.18 -26.93 3.02
N PHE A 131 -19.19 -27.80 3.24
CA PHE A 131 -19.26 -29.19 2.77
C PHE A 131 -20.52 -29.92 3.24
N ALA A 132 -20.96 -29.66 4.48
CA ALA A 132 -22.18 -30.22 5.03
C ALA A 132 -23.43 -29.77 4.26
N GLU A 133 -23.53 -28.50 3.91
CA GLU A 133 -24.64 -27.94 3.12
C GLU A 133 -24.66 -28.48 1.69
N PHE A 134 -23.49 -28.80 1.13
CA PHE A 134 -23.38 -29.50 -0.15
C PHE A 134 -23.61 -31.01 -0.09
N GLY A 135 -23.78 -31.59 1.11
CA GLY A 135 -23.87 -33.04 1.28
C GLY A 135 -22.58 -33.80 0.95
N MET A 136 -21.43 -33.12 1.00
CA MET A 136 -20.10 -33.70 0.77
C MET A 136 -19.37 -33.96 2.09
N GLN A 137 -18.58 -35.03 2.14
CA GLN A 137 -17.68 -35.25 3.27
C GLN A 137 -16.42 -34.40 3.13
N GLU A 138 -15.94 -33.84 4.24
CA GLU A 138 -14.67 -33.11 4.26
C GLU A 138 -13.51 -34.00 3.80
N TYR A 139 -12.64 -33.44 2.97
CA TYR A 139 -11.43 -34.12 2.52
C TYR A 139 -10.53 -34.45 3.71
N LYS A 140 -10.28 -35.74 3.94
CA LYS A 140 -9.26 -36.22 4.88
C LYS A 140 -7.96 -36.49 4.12
N LYS A 141 -6.91 -35.74 4.46
CA LYS A 141 -5.56 -35.98 3.94
C LYS A 141 -5.13 -37.39 4.37
N LEU A 142 -4.76 -38.22 3.39
CA LEU A 142 -4.26 -39.58 3.60
C LEU A 142 -2.99 -39.60 4.46
#